data_AF-A0A9N9VP40-F1
#
_entry.id   AF-A0A9N9VP40-F1
#
_cell.length_a   1.000
_cell.length_b   1.000
_cell.length_c   1.000
_cell.angle_alpha   90.00
_cell.angle_beta   90.00
_cell.angle_gamma   90.00
#
_symmetry.space_group_name_H-M   'P 1'
#
loop_
_entity.id
_entity.type
_entity.pdbx_description
1 polymer ?
#
loop_
_entity_poly.entity_id
_entity_poly.type
_entity_poly.pdbx_seq_one_letter_code
_entity_poly.pdbx_strand_id
1 'polypeptide(L)'
;MSKPSDEIHGVIHEHAKRLVRIIDKIGDDEVESNERGKRPSKVIMTGGLAKISLFYSKVEKQLLRERVGSVYYRYGAVDTWNVVAIGAAVFRHQNIPVSRQMEEHEPQDHAMQNSVSKS
;
A
#
# COMPACT_ATOMS: atom_id res chain seq x y z
N MET A 1 -39.43 12.89 -13.30
CA MET A 1 -38.05 12.59 -13.74
C MET A 1 -37.17 12.49 -12.51
N SER A 2 -36.36 11.43 -12.37
CA SER A 2 -35.33 11.31 -11.33
C SER A 2 -34.35 12.47 -11.44
N LYS A 3 -33.80 12.96 -10.32
CA LYS A 3 -32.71 13.93 -10.38
C LYS A 3 -31.44 13.18 -10.80
N PRO A 4 -30.58 13.75 -11.67
CA PRO A 4 -29.31 13.10 -12.05
C PRO A 4 -28.43 12.68 -10.87
N SER A 5 -28.55 13.35 -9.71
CA SER A 5 -27.88 12.97 -8.46
C SER A 5 -28.28 11.60 -7.93
N ASP A 6 -29.55 11.21 -8.10
CA ASP A 6 -30.10 9.97 -7.56
C ASP A 6 -29.55 8.77 -8.35
N GLU A 7 -29.36 8.94 -9.66
CA GLU A 7 -28.78 7.93 -10.55
C GLU A 7 -27.30 7.72 -10.24
N ILE A 8 -26.53 8.80 -10.07
CA ILE A 8 -25.11 8.72 -9.66
C ILE A 8 -24.98 8.02 -8.30
N HIS A 9 -25.84 8.36 -7.34
CA HIS A 9 -25.85 7.72 -6.02
C HIS A 9 -26.21 6.23 -6.11
N GLY A 10 -27.15 5.86 -6.98
CA GLY A 10 -27.52 4.47 -7.24
C GLY A 10 -26.36 3.65 -7.80
N VAL A 11 -25.67 4.18 -8.82
CA VAL A 11 -24.49 3.54 -9.42
C VAL A 11 -23.37 3.35 -8.38
N ILE A 12 -23.04 4.40 -7.61
CA ILE A 12 -22.04 4.32 -6.55
C ILE A 12 -22.42 3.26 -5.51
N HIS A 13 -23.71 3.19 -5.15
CA HIS A 13 -24.20 2.23 -4.17
C HIS A 13 -24.04 0.78 -4.65
N GLU A 14 -24.42 0.48 -5.89
CA GLU A 14 -24.30 -0.86 -6.47
C GLU A 14 -22.84 -1.30 -6.58
N HIS A 15 -21.94 -0.41 -7.03
CA HIS A 15 -20.52 -0.73 -7.11
C HIS A 15 -19.89 -0.92 -5.72
N ALA A 16 -20.27 -0.11 -4.73
CA ALA A 16 -19.81 -0.30 -3.35
C ALA A 16 -20.24 -1.67 -2.81
N LYS A 17 -21.51 -2.06 -3.03
CA LYS A 17 -22.04 -3.35 -2.63
C LYS A 17 -21.32 -4.53 -3.30
N ARG A 18 -21.03 -4.40 -4.60
CA ARG A 18 -20.26 -5.42 -5.33
C ARG A 18 -18.84 -5.57 -4.76
N LEU A 19 -18.17 -4.47 -4.45
CA LEU A 19 -16.83 -4.51 -3.85
C LEU A 19 -16.85 -5.18 -2.46
N VAL A 20 -17.83 -4.84 -1.63
CA VAL A 20 -18.00 -5.44 -0.29
C VAL A 20 -18.13 -6.96 -0.38
N ARG A 21 -18.97 -7.48 -1.28
CA ARG A 21 -19.10 -8.94 -1.49
C ARG A 21 -17.79 -9.61 -1.90
N ILE A 22 -16.98 -8.93 -2.71
CA ILE A 22 -15.67 -9.45 -3.12
C ILE A 22 -14.73 -9.51 -1.92
N ILE A 23 -14.69 -8.46 -1.10
CA ILE A 23 -13.89 -8.39 0.12
C ILE A 23 -14.33 -9.49 1.10
N ASP A 24 -15.64 -9.68 1.26
CA ASP A 24 -16.20 -10.70 2.14
C ASP A 24 -15.78 -12.10 1.69
N LYS A 25 -15.94 -12.41 0.40
CA LYS A 25 -15.51 -13.68 -0.18
C LYS A 25 -14.02 -13.94 0.02
N ILE A 26 -13.15 -12.96 -0.28
CA ILE A 26 -11.71 -13.10 -0.04
C ILE A 26 -11.44 -13.36 1.44
N GLY A 27 -12.17 -12.69 2.34
CA GLY A 27 -12.06 -12.93 3.77
C GLY A 27 -12.44 -14.35 4.18
N ASP A 28 -13.46 -14.96 3.57
CA ASP A 28 -13.81 -16.38 3.79
C ASP A 28 -12.76 -17.32 3.21
N ASP A 29 -12.33 -17.08 1.97
CA ASP A 29 -11.31 -17.90 1.29
C ASP A 29 -9.98 -17.88 2.09
N GLU A 30 -9.61 -16.74 2.70
CA GLU A 30 -8.45 -16.60 3.59
C GLU A 30 -8.65 -17.33 4.93
N VAL A 31 -9.87 -17.42 5.46
CA VAL A 31 -10.15 -18.22 6.68
C VAL A 31 -9.95 -19.70 6.41
N GLU A 32 -10.44 -20.18 5.27
CA GLU A 32 -10.34 -21.58 4.89
C GLU A 32 -8.89 -22.01 4.62
N SER A 33 -8.06 -21.10 4.09
CA SER A 33 -6.67 -21.37 3.73
C SER A 33 -5.65 -21.10 4.85
N ASN A 34 -6.00 -20.31 5.86
CA ASN A 34 -5.09 -19.95 6.94
C ASN A 34 -5.22 -20.93 8.12
N GLU A 35 -4.10 -21.50 8.61
CA GLU A 35 -4.07 -22.42 9.76
C GLU A 35 -4.71 -21.84 11.03
N ARG A 36 -4.80 -20.51 11.11
CA ARG A 36 -5.41 -19.79 12.24
C ARG A 36 -6.93 -19.63 12.12
N GLY A 37 -7.53 -19.85 10.95
CA GLY A 37 -8.96 -19.73 10.71
C GLY A 37 -9.55 -18.35 11.01
N LYS A 38 -8.77 -17.27 10.85
CA LYS A 38 -9.18 -15.91 11.24
C LYS A 38 -9.34 -15.02 10.03
N ARG A 39 -10.51 -14.38 9.91
CA ARG A 39 -10.75 -13.32 8.92
C ARG A 39 -9.80 -12.14 9.14
N PRO A 40 -9.43 -11.43 8.07
CA PRO A 40 -8.76 -10.14 8.19
C PRO A 40 -9.58 -9.19 9.08
N SER A 41 -8.94 -8.58 10.07
CA SER A 41 -9.60 -7.62 10.98
C SER A 41 -9.62 -6.18 10.44
N LYS A 42 -8.90 -5.93 9.34
CA LYS A 42 -8.71 -4.60 8.74
C LYS A 42 -8.66 -4.71 7.22
N VAL A 43 -9.32 -3.76 6.57
CA VAL A 43 -9.28 -3.58 5.11
C VAL A 43 -8.70 -2.21 4.79
N ILE A 44 -7.71 -2.16 3.89
CA ILE A 44 -7.11 -0.92 3.41
C ILE A 44 -7.56 -0.68 1.98
N MET A 45 -8.25 0.43 1.73
CA MET A 45 -8.67 0.81 0.37
C MET A 45 -7.63 1.74 -0.27
N THR A 46 -7.18 1.40 -1.48
CA THR A 46 -6.21 2.18 -2.27
C THR A 46 -6.74 2.47 -3.68
N GLY A 47 -6.03 3.30 -4.46
CA GLY A 47 -6.39 3.67 -5.82
C GLY A 47 -7.36 4.87 -5.93
N GLY A 48 -7.85 5.12 -7.14
CA GLY A 48 -8.71 6.27 -7.46
C GLY A 48 -10.06 6.26 -6.76
N LEU A 49 -10.73 5.11 -6.75
CA LEU A 49 -12.05 4.95 -6.14
C LEU A 49 -12.05 5.21 -4.63
N ALA A 50 -10.93 4.93 -3.96
CA ALA A 50 -10.78 5.22 -2.53
C ALA A 50 -10.87 6.72 -2.22
N LYS A 51 -10.61 7.63 -3.18
CA LYS A 51 -10.76 9.09 -2.99
C LYS A 51 -12.20 9.60 -3.14
N ILE A 52 -13.10 8.78 -3.69
CA ILE A 52 -14.50 9.17 -3.82
C ILE A 52 -15.17 8.98 -2.45
N SER A 53 -15.31 10.07 -1.70
CA SER A 53 -15.83 10.07 -0.32
C SER A 53 -17.13 9.27 -0.16
N LEU A 54 -18.08 9.46 -1.08
CA LEU A 54 -19.35 8.73 -1.06
C LEU A 54 -19.15 7.22 -1.24
N PHE A 55 -18.28 6.80 -2.16
CA PHE A 55 -17.98 5.39 -2.40
C PHE A 55 -17.31 4.76 -1.18
N TYR A 56 -16.25 5.40 -0.66
CA TYR A 56 -15.57 4.96 0.56
C TYR A 56 -16.54 4.80 1.73
N SER A 57 -17.37 5.82 2.00
CA SER A 57 -18.34 5.79 3.10
C SER A 57 -19.36 4.66 2.94
N LYS A 58 -19.80 4.35 1.71
CA LYS A 58 -20.71 3.24 1.46
C LYS A 58 -20.06 1.88 1.70
N VAL A 59 -18.81 1.71 1.28
CA VAL A 59 -18.04 0.46 1.51
C VAL A 59 -17.76 0.27 2.99
N GLU A 60 -17.26 1.29 3.69
CA GLU A 60 -16.99 1.28 5.13
C GLU A 60 -18.24 0.93 5.94
N LYS A 61 -19.37 1.62 5.68
CA LYS A 61 -20.63 1.34 6.37
C LYS A 61 -21.12 -0.09 6.16
N GLN A 62 -20.91 -0.67 4.98
CA GLN A 62 -21.36 -2.04 4.70
C GLN A 62 -20.44 -3.08 5.39
N LEU A 63 -19.12 -2.93 5.30
CA LEU A 63 -18.18 -3.84 5.96
C LEU A 63 -18.31 -3.83 7.49
N LEU A 64 -18.58 -2.65 8.08
CA LEU A 64 -18.87 -2.53 9.51
C LEU A 64 -20.16 -3.27 9.91
N ARG A 65 -21.16 -3.34 9.02
CA ARG A 65 -22.41 -4.10 9.27
C ARG A 65 -22.20 -5.60 9.11
N GLU A 66 -21.41 -6.00 8.11
CA GLU A 66 -21.15 -7.41 7.77
C GLU A 66 -20.05 -8.04 8.65
N ARG A 67 -19.52 -7.29 9.64
CA ARG A 67 -18.51 -7.73 10.62
C ARG A 67 -17.17 -8.16 10.01
N VAL A 68 -16.84 -7.66 8.81
CA VAL A 68 -15.58 -7.95 8.08
C VAL A 68 -14.41 -7.10 8.59
N GLY A 69 -14.51 -6.59 9.83
CA GLY A 69 -13.55 -5.65 10.40
C GLY A 69 -13.81 -4.19 10.02
N SER A 70 -12.93 -3.29 10.44
CA SER A 70 -13.04 -1.87 10.11
C SER A 70 -12.29 -1.58 8.81
N VAL A 71 -12.90 -0.78 7.94
CA VAL A 71 -12.19 -0.17 6.81
C VAL A 71 -11.37 0.97 7.36
N TYR A 72 -10.09 0.99 7.00
CA TYR A 72 -9.25 2.13 7.30
C TYR A 72 -8.92 2.83 5.99
N TYR A 73 -9.32 4.11 5.92
CA TYR A 73 -8.52 5.09 5.23
C TYR A 73 -7.20 5.11 5.99
N ARG A 74 -6.15 4.51 5.44
CA ARG A 74 -4.85 4.72 6.07
C ARG A 74 -4.53 6.19 5.85
N TYR A 75 -4.64 6.99 6.92
CA TYR A 75 -4.06 8.33 7.10
C TYR A 75 -2.51 8.32 6.98
N GLY A 76 -1.96 7.49 6.08
CA GLY A 76 -0.54 7.22 5.94
C GLY A 76 -0.16 6.57 4.60
N ALA A 77 -1.13 6.24 3.72
CA ALA A 77 -0.83 6.28 2.29
C ALA A 77 -0.88 7.75 1.91
N VAL A 78 0.23 8.47 2.09
CA VAL A 78 0.40 9.88 1.71
C VAL A 78 -0.13 10.14 0.28
N ASP A 79 -0.16 9.08 -0.53
CA ASP A 79 -0.91 9.01 -1.76
C ASP A 79 -1.56 7.63 -1.96
N THR A 80 -2.90 7.55 -1.90
CA THR A 80 -3.64 6.30 -2.19
C THR A 80 -3.41 5.79 -3.60
N TRP A 81 -2.95 6.63 -4.54
CA TRP A 81 -2.60 6.24 -5.91
C TRP A 81 -1.22 5.59 -5.98
N ASN A 82 -0.29 6.00 -5.12
CA ASN A 82 1.10 5.53 -5.21
C ASN A 82 1.44 4.38 -4.27
N VAL A 83 0.45 3.76 -3.60
CA VAL A 83 0.73 2.65 -2.66
C VAL A 83 1.54 1.54 -3.31
N VAL A 84 1.24 1.20 -4.57
CA VAL A 84 1.98 0.19 -5.34
C VAL A 84 3.41 0.67 -5.64
N ALA A 85 3.57 1.91 -6.10
CA ALA A 85 4.88 2.47 -6.43
C ALA A 85 5.80 2.62 -5.20
N ILE A 86 5.24 3.08 -4.08
CA ILE A 86 5.94 3.18 -2.79
C ILE A 86 6.35 1.79 -2.31
N GLY A 87 5.45 0.81 -2.38
CA GLY A 87 5.76 -0.58 -2.02
C GLY A 87 6.92 -1.14 -2.84
N ALA A 88 6.93 -0.91 -4.15
CA ALA A 88 8.00 -1.33 -5.04
C ALA A 88 9.34 -0.64 -4.72
N ALA A 89 9.32 0.67 -4.42
CA ALA A 89 10.53 1.40 -4.05
C ALA A 89 11.11 0.89 -2.73
N VAL A 90 10.28 0.70 -1.70
CA VAL A 90 10.72 0.15 -0.39
C VAL A 90 11.30 -1.24 -0.57
N PHE A 91 10.62 -2.11 -1.33
CA PHE A 91 11.11 -3.46 -1.61
C PHE A 91 12.47 -3.44 -2.31
N ARG A 92 12.65 -2.54 -3.30
CA ARG A 92 13.92 -2.38 -4.00
C ARG A 92 15.04 -1.93 -3.05
N HIS A 93 14.80 -0.96 -2.18
CA HIS A 93 15.80 -0.42 -1.26
C HIS A 93 16.22 -1.42 -0.17
N GLN A 94 15.30 -2.25 0.32
CA GLN A 94 15.61 -3.28 1.32
C GLN A 94 16.37 -4.48 0.74
N ASN A 95 16.29 -4.69 -0.58
CA ASN A 95 16.95 -5.80 -1.28
C ASN A 95 18.17 -5.36 -2.10
N ILE A 96 18.70 -4.14 -1.91
CA ILE A 96 20.01 -3.78 -2.48
C ILE A 96 21.08 -4.56 -1.71
N PRO A 97 21.84 -5.47 -2.37
CA PRO A 97 22.94 -6.15 -1.72
C PRO A 97 23.97 -5.11 -1.25
N VAL A 98 24.30 -5.13 0.04
CA VAL A 98 25.29 -4.24 0.69
C VAL A 98 26.69 -4.36 0.03
N SER A 99 26.92 -5.39 -0.78
CA SER A 99 28.18 -5.63 -1.48
C SER A 99 28.54 -4.61 -2.56
N ARG A 100 27.65 -3.69 -2.97
CA ARG A 100 27.99 -2.58 -3.89
C ARG A 100 28.39 -1.27 -3.19
N GLN A 101 28.40 -1.21 -1.86
CA GLN A 101 28.83 -0.01 -1.11
C GLN A 101 30.27 -0.07 -0.58
N MET A 102 31.02 -1.16 -0.85
CA MET A 102 32.39 -1.38 -0.36
C MET A 102 33.50 -1.23 -1.42
N GLU A 103 33.19 -0.84 -2.66
CA GLU A 103 34.21 -0.72 -3.72
C GLU A 103 34.67 0.72 -4.04
N GLU A 104 34.19 1.76 -3.34
CA GLU A 104 34.60 3.17 -3.61
C GLU A 104 35.49 3.81 -2.53
N HIS A 105 36.02 3.05 -1.57
CA HIS A 105 37.01 3.55 -0.61
C HIS A 105 38.21 2.62 -0.48
N GLU A 106 38.99 2.48 -1.55
CA GLU A 106 40.43 2.28 -1.35
C GLU A 106 41.05 3.65 -0.98
N PRO A 107 41.70 3.78 0.19
CA PRO A 107 42.44 5.00 0.52
C PRO A 107 43.54 5.20 -0.52
N GLN A 108 43.60 6.41 -1.10
CA GLN A 108 44.75 6.81 -1.88
C GLN A 108 45.96 6.78 -0.97
N ASP A 109 46.81 5.76 -1.12
CA ASP A 109 48.14 5.75 -0.54
C ASP A 109 48.89 6.96 -1.09
N HIS A 110 48.94 8.03 -0.29
CA HIS A 110 49.88 9.12 -0.46
C HIS A 110 51.28 8.53 -0.25
N ALA A 111 51.85 7.97 -1.32
CA ALA A 111 53.25 7.59 -1.37
C ALA A 111 54.10 8.84 -1.09
N MET A 112 54.59 8.93 0.15
CA MET A 112 55.53 9.94 0.61
C MET A 112 56.81 9.86 -0.23
N GLN A 113 57.04 10.84 -1.11
CA GLN A 113 58.36 11.08 -1.69
C GLN A 113 59.08 12.16 -0.87
N ASN A 114 59.85 11.73 0.12
CA ASN A 114 60.93 12.51 0.70
C ASN A 114 62.22 12.14 -0.05
N SER A 115 62.65 12.95 -1.03
CA SER A 115 64.02 12.88 -1.55
C SER A 115 64.85 14.03 -0.95
N VAL A 116 65.76 13.61 -0.06
CA VAL A 116 66.76 14.41 0.62
C VAL A 116 67.73 15.00 -0.41
N SER A 117 67.90 16.32 -0.40
CA SER A 117 69.02 17.00 -1.05
C SER A 117 70.27 16.89 -0.16
N LYS A 118 71.38 16.39 -0.70
CA LYS A 118 72.71 16.57 -0.11
C LYS A 118 73.65 17.15 -1.17
N SER A 119 74.14 18.35 -0.86
CA SER A 119 75.36 18.98 -1.37
C SER A 119 76.61 18.25 -0.91
#